data_AF-A0A0H3EQN4-F1
#
_entry.id   AF-A0A0H3EQN4-F1
#
_cell.length_a   1.000
_cell.length_b   1.000
_cell.length_c   1.000
_cell.angle_alpha   90.00
_cell.angle_beta   90.00
_cell.angle_gamma   90.00
#
_symmetry.space_group_name_H-M   'P 1'
#
loop_
_entity.id
_entity.type
_entity.pdbx_description
1 polymer ?
#
loop_
_entity_poly.entity_id
_entity_poly.type
_entity_poly.pdbx_seq_one_letter_code
_entity_poly.pdbx_strand_id
1 'polypeptide(L)'
;MSNIVYLTVTGEQQGSISAGCGTTESIGNRWQSGHEDEIFTFSLLNSITNTGLGSQFHGITFCKLIDKSTPLFINSINNNEQLFMEFDFYRINRFGRWEKYYYIQLRGAFLSAIHHQIFENQLDTETITVSYEFILCQHLITNTEFSYLALPENYNRLFLPNSKNKTNNGLKTLNSEAVGRLLAAGGVYNGNIEGFRDTAEKLGGDAIKGYDQILNEKTAGIAIATASILLTKRSNVDTYTEINSYLGKLRGQQKLLDSIDIIEIIYIKRPSKDLANLRKEFNKNVRKNFLIKLAKTSEASGRFNAEDLLRMRKGNVPLNYNVHHKLSLDDGGTNDLENLVLIENEPYHKVFTNMQSRIAKGILVGESKITPWAIPSGSIYPPMKNIMEPTK
;
A
#
# COMPACT_ATOMS: atom_id res chain seq x y z
N MET A 1 -17.79 -35.16 -1.89
CA MET A 1 -17.16 -34.45 -3.02
C MET A 1 -15.66 -34.44 -2.78
N SER A 2 -14.88 -34.85 -3.77
CA SER A 2 -13.42 -34.98 -3.68
C SER A 2 -12.73 -33.62 -3.54
N ASN A 3 -11.51 -33.62 -3.02
CA ASN A 3 -10.63 -32.45 -3.06
C ASN A 3 -10.38 -32.04 -4.52
N ILE A 4 -10.39 -30.73 -4.78
CA ILE A 4 -10.17 -30.18 -6.12
C ILE A 4 -8.75 -29.65 -6.21
N VAL A 5 -8.07 -29.91 -7.32
CA VAL A 5 -6.74 -29.38 -7.62
C VAL A 5 -6.78 -28.65 -8.95
N TYR A 6 -6.28 -27.42 -8.95
CA TYR A 6 -6.11 -26.61 -10.15
C TYR A 6 -4.64 -26.39 -10.43
N LEU A 7 -4.29 -26.43 -11.70
CA LEU A 7 -2.92 -26.29 -12.19
C LEU A 7 -2.82 -25.04 -13.07
N THR A 8 -1.94 -24.11 -12.68
CA THR A 8 -1.49 -23.01 -13.53
C THR A 8 -0.12 -23.36 -14.11
N VAL A 9 0.05 -23.22 -15.43
CA VAL A 9 1.33 -23.49 -16.11
C VAL A 9 1.73 -22.31 -16.96
N THR A 10 2.99 -21.91 -16.83
CA THR A 10 3.65 -21.00 -17.76
C THR A 10 4.91 -21.66 -18.33
N GLY A 11 5.02 -21.72 -19.65
CA GLY A 11 6.23 -22.10 -20.34
C GLY A 11 7.13 -20.90 -20.64
N GLU A 12 8.44 -21.14 -20.66
CA GLU A 12 9.44 -20.12 -21.01
C GLU A 12 9.23 -19.52 -22.41
N GLN A 13 8.84 -20.36 -23.37
CA GLN A 13 8.66 -19.99 -24.77
C GLN A 13 7.19 -19.73 -25.10
N GLN A 14 6.28 -20.57 -24.59
CA GLN A 14 4.86 -20.53 -24.92
C GLN A 14 4.05 -19.54 -24.05
N GLY A 15 4.62 -19.01 -22.98
CA GLY A 15 3.90 -18.14 -22.06
C GLY A 15 2.84 -18.90 -21.27
N SER A 16 1.66 -18.30 -21.04
CA SER A 16 0.61 -18.93 -20.20
C SER A 16 -0.05 -20.10 -20.91
N ILE A 17 0.43 -21.32 -20.62
CA ILE A 17 -0.07 -22.58 -21.20
C ILE A 17 -1.48 -22.89 -20.67
N SER A 18 -1.77 -22.57 -19.39
CA SER A 18 -3.08 -22.86 -18.80
C SER A 18 -4.17 -21.84 -19.17
N ALA A 19 -3.82 -20.71 -19.82
CA ALA A 19 -4.78 -19.68 -20.20
C ALA A 19 -5.93 -20.24 -21.06
N GLY A 20 -7.16 -20.02 -20.62
CA GLY A 20 -8.38 -20.51 -21.26
C GLY A 20 -8.61 -22.03 -21.21
N CYS A 21 -7.84 -22.80 -20.43
CA CYS A 21 -8.00 -24.26 -20.36
C CYS A 21 -9.23 -24.69 -19.56
N GLY A 22 -9.67 -23.88 -18.59
CA GLY A 22 -10.86 -24.13 -17.79
C GLY A 22 -12.14 -23.56 -18.38
N THR A 23 -12.20 -23.37 -19.70
CA THR A 23 -13.35 -22.80 -20.42
C THR A 23 -14.22 -23.89 -21.05
N THR A 24 -15.44 -23.51 -21.44
CA THR A 24 -16.36 -24.41 -22.16
C THR A 24 -15.81 -24.89 -23.50
N GLU A 25 -15.01 -24.06 -24.19
CA GLU A 25 -14.37 -24.44 -25.46
C GLU A 25 -13.31 -25.54 -25.29
N SER A 26 -12.71 -25.63 -24.10
CA SER A 26 -11.61 -26.54 -23.79
C SER A 26 -12.11 -27.86 -23.18
N ILE A 27 -12.99 -27.80 -22.17
CA ILE A 27 -13.44 -28.98 -21.40
C ILE A 27 -14.97 -29.15 -21.35
N GLY A 28 -15.71 -28.43 -22.19
CA GLY A 28 -17.16 -28.53 -22.30
C GLY A 28 -17.87 -28.21 -20.99
N ASN A 29 -18.89 -29.00 -20.65
CA ASN A 29 -19.74 -28.80 -19.46
C ASN A 29 -19.02 -29.00 -18.11
N ARG A 30 -17.74 -29.39 -18.13
CA ARG A 30 -16.93 -29.56 -16.91
C ARG A 30 -16.23 -28.28 -16.46
N TRP A 31 -16.33 -27.22 -17.26
CA TRP A 31 -15.79 -25.91 -16.91
C TRP A 31 -16.39 -25.37 -15.61
N GLN A 32 -15.61 -24.58 -14.87
CA GLN A 32 -16.03 -23.98 -13.60
C GLN A 32 -15.70 -22.49 -13.63
N SER A 33 -16.66 -21.67 -13.22
CA SER A 33 -16.48 -20.21 -13.20
C SER A 33 -15.42 -19.81 -12.18
N GLY A 34 -14.55 -18.88 -12.57
CA GLY A 34 -13.42 -18.39 -11.77
C GLY A 34 -12.14 -19.20 -11.92
N HIS A 35 -12.15 -20.24 -12.78
CA HIS A 35 -11.02 -21.13 -13.05
C HIS A 35 -10.71 -21.21 -14.55
N GLU A 36 -11.05 -20.18 -15.32
CA GLU A 36 -10.98 -20.17 -16.79
C GLU A 36 -9.53 -20.33 -17.31
N ASP A 37 -8.56 -19.81 -16.56
CA ASP A 37 -7.12 -19.85 -16.89
C ASP A 37 -6.34 -20.93 -16.13
N GLU A 38 -7.06 -21.89 -15.54
CA GLU A 38 -6.50 -22.98 -14.75
C GLU A 38 -6.92 -24.34 -15.32
N ILE A 39 -6.03 -25.32 -15.24
CA ILE A 39 -6.26 -26.70 -15.67
C ILE A 39 -6.83 -27.49 -14.50
N PHE A 40 -7.91 -28.24 -14.72
CA PHE A 40 -8.46 -29.13 -13.70
C PHE A 40 -7.64 -30.43 -13.60
N THR A 41 -7.09 -30.71 -12.42
CA THR A 41 -6.26 -31.90 -12.16
C THR A 41 -7.03 -32.92 -11.32
N PHE A 42 -7.21 -34.13 -11.84
CA PHE A 42 -7.93 -35.22 -11.18
C PHE A 42 -7.13 -35.92 -10.09
N SER A 43 -5.82 -36.09 -10.32
CA SER A 43 -4.93 -36.73 -9.37
C SER A 43 -3.53 -36.16 -9.49
N LEU A 44 -2.82 -36.16 -8.37
CA LEU A 44 -1.42 -35.79 -8.28
C LEU A 44 -0.73 -36.79 -7.36
N LEU A 45 0.35 -37.37 -7.84
CA LEU A 45 1.25 -38.24 -7.12
C LEU A 45 2.59 -37.52 -6.97
N ASN A 46 2.99 -37.28 -5.73
CA ASN A 46 4.32 -36.82 -5.38
C ASN A 46 4.98 -37.88 -4.50
N SER A 47 6.11 -38.43 -4.93
CA SER A 47 6.84 -39.47 -4.21
C SER A 47 8.19 -38.96 -3.72
N ILE A 48 8.42 -39.05 -2.42
CA ILE A 48 9.68 -38.66 -1.78
C ILE A 48 10.13 -39.86 -0.96
N THR A 49 11.32 -40.36 -1.23
CA THR A 49 11.93 -41.45 -0.45
C THR A 49 13.12 -40.94 0.34
N ASN A 50 13.49 -41.64 1.39
CA ASN A 50 14.69 -41.35 2.16
C ASN A 50 15.77 -42.37 1.80
N THR A 51 16.96 -41.91 1.45
CA THR A 51 18.11 -42.77 1.11
C THR A 51 18.99 -43.09 2.32
N GLY A 52 18.67 -42.57 3.50
CA GLY A 52 19.51 -42.62 4.70
C GLY A 52 20.58 -41.52 4.75
N LEU A 53 20.89 -40.89 3.62
CA LEU A 53 21.81 -39.76 3.49
C LEU A 53 21.08 -38.45 3.12
N GLY A 54 19.79 -38.52 2.80
CA GLY A 54 18.97 -37.38 2.41
C GLY A 54 17.62 -37.80 1.82
N SER A 55 16.77 -36.81 1.56
CA SER A 55 15.51 -37.04 0.84
C SER A 55 15.79 -37.09 -0.67
N GLN A 56 15.31 -38.12 -1.34
CA GLN A 56 15.28 -38.26 -2.78
C GLN A 56 13.89 -37.91 -3.29
N PHE A 57 13.82 -36.83 -4.06
CA PHE A 57 12.60 -36.33 -4.68
C PHE A 57 12.42 -37.02 -6.02
N HIS A 58 11.26 -37.63 -6.23
CA HIS A 58 10.85 -38.10 -7.54
C HIS A 58 10.09 -36.99 -8.26
N GLY A 59 10.05 -37.09 -9.59
CA GLY A 59 9.17 -36.26 -10.40
C GLY A 59 7.71 -36.34 -9.93
N ILE A 60 6.94 -35.31 -10.21
CA ILE A 60 5.50 -35.28 -9.94
C ILE A 60 4.78 -35.88 -11.14
N THR A 61 3.79 -36.73 -10.86
CA THR A 61 2.89 -37.26 -11.89
C THR A 61 1.49 -36.76 -11.60
N PHE A 62 0.82 -36.17 -12.59
CA PHE A 62 -0.56 -35.72 -12.44
C PHE A 62 -1.42 -36.13 -13.64
N CYS A 63 -2.73 -36.23 -13.41
CA CYS A 63 -3.71 -36.61 -14.42
C CYS A 63 -4.74 -35.50 -14.63
N LYS A 64 -5.03 -35.19 -15.89
CA LYS A 64 -6.02 -34.18 -16.31
C LYS A 64 -6.83 -34.71 -17.51
N LEU A 65 -7.88 -33.97 -17.90
CA LEU A 65 -8.59 -34.22 -19.16
C LEU A 65 -7.71 -33.91 -20.36
N ILE A 66 -8.00 -34.51 -21.51
CA ILE A 66 -7.58 -33.93 -22.79
C ILE A 66 -8.29 -32.58 -22.94
N ASP A 67 -7.52 -31.50 -23.12
CA ASP A 67 -8.04 -30.13 -23.16
C ASP A 67 -7.15 -29.23 -24.07
N LYS A 68 -7.40 -27.92 -24.08
CA LYS A 68 -6.61 -26.94 -24.86
C LYS A 68 -5.09 -27.02 -24.62
N SER A 69 -4.65 -27.34 -23.41
CA SER A 69 -3.22 -27.41 -23.06
C SER A 69 -2.54 -28.68 -23.56
N THR A 70 -3.27 -29.73 -23.94
CA THR A 70 -2.70 -31.00 -24.43
C THR A 70 -1.67 -30.79 -25.55
N PRO A 71 -1.99 -30.12 -26.68
CA PRO A 71 -0.99 -29.86 -27.72
C PRO A 71 0.15 -28.92 -27.26
N LEU A 72 -0.10 -28.04 -26.29
CA LEU A 72 0.94 -27.15 -25.75
C LEU A 72 1.95 -27.93 -24.88
N PHE A 73 1.48 -28.91 -24.10
CA PHE A 73 2.36 -29.83 -23.38
C PHE A 73 3.16 -30.71 -24.35
N ILE A 74 2.57 -31.14 -25.46
CA ILE A 74 3.29 -31.86 -26.52
C ILE A 74 4.41 -30.99 -27.12
N ASN A 75 4.16 -29.69 -27.35
CA ASN A 75 5.22 -28.77 -27.76
C ASN A 75 6.30 -28.61 -26.68
N SER A 76 5.90 -28.48 -25.41
CA SER A 76 6.86 -28.32 -24.31
C SER A 76 7.78 -29.53 -24.16
N ILE A 77 7.26 -30.77 -24.24
CA ILE A 77 8.09 -31.97 -24.18
C ILE A 77 8.98 -32.11 -25.42
N ASN A 78 8.47 -31.81 -26.62
CA ASN A 78 9.24 -31.90 -27.86
C ASN A 78 10.42 -30.91 -27.89
N ASN A 79 10.21 -29.70 -27.36
CA ASN A 79 11.21 -28.64 -27.36
C ASN A 79 12.06 -28.62 -26.08
N ASN A 80 11.84 -29.56 -25.16
CA ASN A 80 12.44 -29.58 -23.83
C ASN A 80 12.32 -28.20 -23.13
N GLU A 81 11.13 -27.61 -23.21
CA GLU A 81 10.85 -26.29 -22.68
C GLU A 81 10.79 -26.32 -21.15
N GLN A 82 11.44 -25.34 -20.51
CA GLN A 82 11.38 -25.18 -19.07
C GLN A 82 10.03 -24.57 -18.67
N LEU A 83 9.39 -25.19 -17.69
CA LEU A 83 8.06 -24.83 -17.22
C LEU A 83 8.11 -24.32 -15.77
N PHE A 84 7.15 -23.45 -15.48
CA PHE A 84 6.77 -23.03 -14.14
C PHE A 84 5.35 -23.51 -13.87
N MET A 85 5.16 -24.30 -12.81
CA MET A 85 3.89 -24.93 -12.49
C MET A 85 3.45 -24.61 -11.07
N GLU A 86 2.17 -24.33 -10.91
CA GLU A 86 1.54 -24.03 -9.62
C GLU A 86 0.29 -24.89 -9.45
N PHE A 87 0.23 -25.68 -8.38
CA PHE A 87 -0.90 -26.51 -8.01
C PHE A 87 -1.60 -25.92 -6.78
N ASP A 88 -2.84 -25.50 -6.95
CA ASP A 88 -3.71 -24.99 -5.88
C ASP A 88 -4.69 -26.08 -5.44
N PHE A 89 -4.61 -26.47 -4.17
CA PHE A 89 -5.47 -27.47 -3.58
C PHE A 89 -6.60 -26.82 -2.80
N TYR A 90 -7.82 -27.24 -3.11
CA TYR A 90 -9.04 -26.76 -2.51
C TYR A 90 -9.71 -27.84 -1.66
N ARG A 91 -10.29 -27.40 -0.54
CA ARG A 91 -11.17 -28.21 0.30
C ARG A 91 -12.40 -27.41 0.73
N ILE A 92 -13.43 -28.11 1.18
CA ILE A 92 -14.58 -27.48 1.82
C ILE A 92 -14.23 -27.20 3.29
N ASN A 93 -14.36 -25.94 3.71
CA ASN A 93 -14.11 -25.53 5.08
C ASN A 93 -15.31 -25.77 6.00
N ARG A 94 -15.14 -25.49 7.30
CA ARG A 94 -16.21 -25.66 8.31
C ARG A 94 -17.50 -24.87 8.03
N PHE A 95 -17.45 -23.87 7.17
CA PHE A 95 -18.59 -23.04 6.77
C PHE A 95 -19.21 -23.49 5.44
N GLY A 96 -18.79 -24.64 4.89
CA GLY A 96 -19.29 -25.16 3.61
C GLY A 96 -18.76 -24.42 2.38
N ARG A 97 -17.71 -23.59 2.52
CA ARG A 97 -17.11 -22.83 1.40
C ARG A 97 -15.82 -23.48 0.94
N TRP A 98 -15.54 -23.38 -0.36
CA TRP A 98 -14.23 -23.74 -0.92
C TRP A 98 -13.15 -22.79 -0.39
N GLU A 99 -12.05 -23.35 0.09
CA GLU A 99 -10.85 -22.61 0.48
C GLU A 99 -9.60 -23.26 -0.13
N LYS A 100 -8.68 -22.45 -0.64
CA LYS A 100 -7.31 -22.89 -0.95
C LYS A 100 -6.62 -23.21 0.38
N TYR A 101 -6.14 -24.43 0.56
CA TYR A 101 -5.50 -24.83 1.82
C TYR A 101 -4.07 -25.33 1.66
N TYR A 102 -3.71 -25.81 0.48
CA TYR A 102 -2.38 -26.33 0.19
C TYR A 102 -1.92 -25.90 -1.20
N TYR A 103 -0.62 -25.69 -1.36
CA TYR A 103 -0.02 -25.14 -2.56
C TYR A 103 1.29 -25.89 -2.87
N ILE A 104 1.49 -26.26 -4.13
CA ILE A 104 2.76 -26.80 -4.63
C ILE A 104 3.21 -25.94 -5.81
N GLN A 105 4.45 -25.48 -5.77
CA GLN A 105 5.10 -24.77 -6.86
C GLN A 105 6.31 -25.56 -7.36
N LEU A 106 6.43 -25.70 -8.68
CA LEU A 106 7.59 -26.27 -9.34
C LEU A 106 8.27 -25.22 -10.21
N ARG A 107 9.59 -25.13 -10.08
CA ARG A 107 10.43 -24.27 -10.94
C ARG A 107 11.49 -25.13 -11.61
N GLY A 108 11.85 -24.74 -12.83
CA GLY A 108 12.69 -25.58 -13.66
C GLY A 108 12.07 -26.94 -13.92
N ALA A 109 10.77 -26.95 -14.20
CA ALA A 109 10.04 -28.17 -14.48
C ALA A 109 10.23 -28.59 -15.94
N PHE A 110 10.50 -29.86 -16.20
CA PHE A 110 10.58 -30.44 -17.54
C PHE A 110 9.64 -31.64 -17.64
N LEU A 111 8.92 -31.74 -18.75
CA LEU A 111 8.05 -32.88 -18.99
C LEU A 111 8.91 -34.10 -19.34
N SER A 112 8.73 -35.18 -18.59
CA SER A 112 9.46 -36.44 -18.79
C SER A 112 8.64 -37.47 -19.57
N ALA A 113 7.31 -37.46 -19.42
CA ALA A 113 6.42 -38.35 -20.15
C ALA A 113 4.99 -37.78 -20.22
N ILE A 114 4.29 -38.07 -21.31
CA ILE A 114 2.86 -37.81 -21.47
C ILE A 114 2.20 -39.09 -21.99
N HIS A 115 1.16 -39.55 -21.31
CA HIS A 115 0.41 -40.75 -21.66
C HIS A 115 -1.07 -40.39 -21.83
N HIS A 116 -1.60 -40.50 -23.05
CA HIS A 116 -3.02 -40.35 -23.30
C HIS A 116 -3.76 -41.67 -23.04
N GLN A 117 -4.91 -41.58 -22.38
CA GLN A 117 -5.78 -42.71 -22.06
C GLN A 117 -7.18 -42.40 -22.58
N ILE A 118 -7.60 -43.18 -23.58
CA ILE A 118 -8.91 -43.08 -24.21
C ILE A 118 -9.52 -44.47 -24.11
N PHE A 119 -10.56 -44.58 -23.29
CA PHE A 119 -11.27 -45.83 -23.04
C PHE A 119 -12.77 -45.62 -23.21
N GLU A 120 -13.46 -46.64 -23.69
CA GLU A 120 -14.92 -46.61 -23.83
C GLU A 120 -15.59 -46.35 -22.48
N ASN A 121 -16.58 -45.45 -22.45
CA ASN A 121 -17.34 -45.03 -21.26
C ASN A 121 -16.50 -44.43 -20.11
N GLN A 122 -15.29 -43.96 -20.40
CA GLN A 122 -14.46 -43.20 -19.46
C GLN A 122 -14.19 -41.80 -20.00
N LEU A 123 -13.66 -40.94 -19.14
CA LEU A 123 -13.16 -39.65 -19.59
C LEU A 123 -11.82 -39.83 -20.27
N ASP A 124 -11.65 -39.15 -21.39
CA ASP A 124 -10.36 -39.09 -22.06
C ASP A 124 -9.41 -38.25 -21.21
N THR A 125 -8.36 -38.89 -20.72
CA THR A 125 -7.40 -38.29 -19.81
C THR A 125 -5.99 -38.34 -20.38
N GLU A 126 -5.13 -37.50 -19.82
CA GLU A 126 -3.70 -37.61 -19.99
C GLU A 126 -2.98 -37.58 -18.64
N THR A 127 -2.01 -38.48 -18.49
CA THR A 127 -1.12 -38.55 -17.35
C THR A 127 0.23 -37.97 -17.74
N ILE A 128 0.68 -36.96 -17.00
CA ILE A 128 1.88 -36.19 -17.29
C ILE A 128 2.87 -36.36 -16.14
N THR A 129 4.09 -36.75 -16.46
CA THR A 129 5.21 -36.89 -15.52
C THR A 129 6.18 -35.74 -15.70
N VAL A 130 6.57 -35.11 -14.59
CA VAL A 130 7.35 -33.87 -14.56
C VAL A 130 8.56 -34.02 -13.65
N SER A 131 9.76 -33.80 -14.17
CA SER A 131 10.96 -33.57 -13.37
C SER A 131 11.07 -32.08 -13.04
N TYR A 132 11.74 -31.73 -11.95
CA TYR A 132 11.87 -30.34 -11.52
C TYR A 132 13.19 -30.11 -10.79
N GLU A 133 13.70 -28.88 -10.87
CA GLU A 133 14.90 -28.47 -10.12
C GLU A 133 14.55 -27.94 -8.73
N PHE A 134 13.38 -27.30 -8.57
CA PHE A 134 12.92 -26.75 -7.30
C PHE A 134 11.45 -27.06 -7.06
N ILE A 135 11.14 -27.40 -5.81
CA ILE A 135 9.78 -27.56 -5.30
C ILE A 135 9.57 -26.72 -4.04
N LEU A 136 8.42 -26.06 -3.95
CA LEU A 136 7.91 -25.41 -2.75
C LEU A 136 6.52 -25.99 -2.44
N CYS A 137 6.34 -26.43 -1.21
CA CYS A 137 5.09 -26.95 -0.67
C CYS A 137 4.66 -26.07 0.51
N GLN A 138 3.43 -25.58 0.51
CA GLN A 138 2.92 -24.70 1.58
C GLN A 138 1.52 -25.12 2.01
N HIS A 139 1.30 -25.23 3.32
CA HIS A 139 -0.06 -25.31 3.88
C HIS A 139 -0.54 -23.90 4.26
N LEU A 140 -1.39 -23.33 3.42
CA LEU A 140 -1.77 -21.91 3.42
C LEU A 140 -2.55 -21.48 4.67
N ILE A 141 -3.23 -22.41 5.36
CA ILE A 141 -4.03 -22.09 6.54
C ILE A 141 -3.19 -22.06 7.82
N THR A 142 -2.14 -22.89 7.89
CA THR A 142 -1.26 -23.03 9.07
C THR A 142 0.11 -22.41 8.86
N ASN A 143 0.41 -21.92 7.64
CA ASN A 143 1.66 -21.29 7.23
C ASN A 143 2.91 -22.15 7.46
N THR A 144 2.77 -23.47 7.37
CA THR A 144 3.93 -24.37 7.35
C THR A 144 4.39 -24.57 5.92
N GLU A 145 5.70 -24.50 5.69
CA GLU A 145 6.27 -24.63 4.36
C GLU A 145 7.46 -25.58 4.32
N PHE A 146 7.70 -26.13 3.14
CA PHE A 146 8.84 -26.93 2.81
C PHE A 146 9.32 -26.55 1.41
N SER A 147 10.62 -26.30 1.25
CA SER A 147 11.21 -26.08 -0.07
C SER A 147 12.46 -26.91 -0.25
N TYR A 148 12.65 -27.45 -1.45
CA TYR A 148 13.85 -28.20 -1.80
C TYR A 148 14.35 -27.81 -3.19
N LEU A 149 15.66 -27.65 -3.29
CA LEU A 149 16.38 -27.34 -4.51
C LEU A 149 17.33 -28.49 -4.81
N ALA A 150 17.01 -29.26 -5.86
CA ALA A 150 17.78 -30.44 -6.24
C ALA A 150 19.19 -30.08 -6.78
N LEU A 151 19.33 -28.89 -7.39
CA LEU A 151 20.57 -28.40 -7.97
C LEU A 151 20.86 -26.95 -7.53
N PRO A 152 21.61 -26.74 -6.42
CA PRO A 152 21.85 -25.42 -5.84
C PRO A 152 22.47 -24.40 -6.79
N GLU A 153 23.36 -24.84 -7.67
CA GLU A 153 24.09 -23.99 -8.61
C GLU A 153 23.17 -23.38 -9.71
N ASN A 154 22.01 -24.00 -9.95
CA ASN A 154 21.07 -23.57 -10.99
C ASN A 154 19.99 -22.61 -10.49
N TYR A 155 19.96 -22.25 -9.19
CA TYR A 155 18.89 -21.43 -8.63
C TYR A 155 18.63 -20.13 -9.41
N ASN A 156 19.70 -19.41 -9.75
CA ASN A 156 19.62 -18.13 -10.47
C ASN A 156 19.26 -18.29 -11.97
N ARG A 157 19.24 -19.53 -12.48
CA ARG A 157 18.86 -19.87 -13.86
C ARG A 157 17.44 -20.43 -13.96
N LEU A 158 16.74 -20.59 -12.84
CA LEU A 158 15.35 -21.04 -12.86
C LEU A 158 14.49 -20.03 -13.60
N PHE A 159 13.85 -20.48 -14.69
CA PHE A 159 12.83 -19.69 -15.36
C PHE A 159 11.75 -19.29 -14.35
N LEU A 160 11.58 -17.98 -14.19
CA LEU A 160 10.49 -17.38 -13.44
C LEU A 160 9.66 -16.59 -14.44
N PRO A 161 8.36 -16.87 -14.58
CA PRO A 161 7.51 -16.07 -15.43
C PRO A 161 7.60 -14.61 -14.99
N ASN A 162 7.94 -13.73 -15.93
CA ASN A 162 7.81 -12.30 -15.70
C ASN A 162 6.37 -12.04 -15.25
N SER A 163 6.20 -11.47 -14.05
CA SER A 163 4.90 -11.01 -13.50
C SER A 163 4.22 -9.90 -14.35
N LYS A 164 4.66 -9.71 -15.60
CA LYS A 164 4.14 -8.74 -16.56
C LYS A 164 2.93 -9.27 -17.34
N ASN A 165 2.67 -10.58 -17.32
CA ASN A 165 1.58 -11.22 -18.08
C ASN A 165 0.59 -12.03 -17.23
N LYS A 166 0.45 -11.72 -15.92
CA LYS A 166 -0.91 -11.78 -15.37
C LYS A 166 -1.64 -10.64 -16.05
N THR A 167 -2.44 -10.96 -17.06
CA THR A 167 -3.45 -10.04 -17.60
C THR A 167 -4.07 -9.28 -16.44
N ASN A 168 -4.25 -7.97 -16.63
CA ASN A 168 -4.77 -6.94 -15.72
C ASN A 168 -6.04 -7.35 -14.93
N ASN A 169 -5.92 -8.36 -14.07
CA ASN A 169 -6.97 -8.95 -13.23
C ASN A 169 -6.53 -8.89 -11.77
N GLY A 170 -5.22 -8.91 -11.47
CA GLY A 170 -4.69 -8.59 -10.13
C GLY A 170 -4.85 -7.11 -9.76
N LEU A 171 -4.90 -6.22 -10.75
CA LEU A 171 -5.23 -4.80 -10.54
C LEU A 171 -6.75 -4.56 -10.51
N LYS A 172 -7.56 -5.41 -11.16
CA LYS A 172 -9.03 -5.36 -11.04
C LYS A 172 -9.53 -5.80 -9.66
N THR A 173 -8.82 -6.64 -8.92
CA THR A 173 -9.15 -6.90 -7.50
C THR A 173 -8.71 -5.77 -6.57
N LEU A 174 -7.83 -4.88 -7.05
CA LEU A 174 -7.34 -3.71 -6.33
C LEU A 174 -8.03 -2.41 -6.79
N ASN A 175 -9.07 -2.49 -7.61
CA ASN A 175 -9.77 -1.32 -8.14
C ASN A 175 -10.92 -0.84 -7.23
N SER A 176 -10.87 -1.16 -5.94
CA SER A 176 -11.89 -0.79 -4.96
C SER A 176 -11.64 0.58 -4.34
N GLU A 177 -12.69 1.20 -3.78
CA GLU A 177 -12.53 2.47 -3.05
C GLU A 177 -11.48 2.36 -1.93
N ALA A 178 -11.41 1.24 -1.22
CA ALA A 178 -10.43 1.03 -0.15
C ALA A 178 -8.98 1.15 -0.64
N VAL A 179 -8.68 0.58 -1.81
CA VAL A 179 -7.34 0.71 -2.41
C VAL A 179 -7.08 2.14 -2.89
N GLY A 180 -8.09 2.79 -3.47
CA GLY A 180 -8.04 4.21 -3.79
C GLY A 180 -7.63 5.08 -2.60
N ARG A 181 -8.29 4.87 -1.46
CA ARG A 181 -7.99 5.59 -0.21
C ARG A 181 -6.56 5.31 0.29
N LEU A 182 -6.09 4.06 0.17
CA LEU A 182 -4.72 3.69 0.53
C LEU A 182 -3.69 4.34 -0.39
N LEU A 183 -3.95 4.43 -1.69
CA LEU A 183 -3.07 5.11 -2.64
C LEU A 183 -3.01 6.61 -2.38
N ALA A 184 -4.15 7.22 -2.04
CA ALA A 184 -4.19 8.60 -1.59
C ALA A 184 -3.32 8.81 -0.34
N ALA A 185 -3.46 7.94 0.67
CA ALA A 185 -2.62 7.96 1.86
C ALA A 185 -1.12 7.75 1.54
N GLY A 186 -0.80 6.83 0.64
CA GLY A 186 0.56 6.55 0.20
C GLY A 186 1.19 7.68 -0.61
N GLY A 187 0.41 8.38 -1.43
CA GLY A 187 0.86 9.57 -2.17
C GLY A 187 1.16 10.75 -1.25
N VAL A 188 0.35 10.91 -0.19
CA VAL A 188 0.63 11.84 0.91
C VAL A 188 1.90 11.42 1.64
N TYR A 189 2.01 10.18 2.11
CA TYR A 189 3.17 9.68 2.86
C TYR A 189 4.50 9.84 2.11
N ASN A 190 4.51 9.55 0.81
CA ASN A 190 5.72 9.61 -0.01
C ASN A 190 5.96 10.99 -0.66
N GLY A 191 5.10 11.98 -0.39
CA GLY A 191 5.15 13.29 -1.05
C GLY A 191 4.96 13.24 -2.56
N ASN A 192 4.39 12.15 -3.10
CA ASN A 192 4.19 11.89 -4.52
C ASN A 192 2.71 11.68 -4.84
N ILE A 193 1.92 12.73 -4.69
CA ILE A 193 0.47 12.65 -4.89
C ILE A 193 0.14 12.31 -6.35
N GLU A 194 0.79 12.96 -7.31
CA GLU A 194 0.49 12.77 -8.75
C GLU A 194 0.81 11.35 -9.22
N GLY A 195 1.94 10.77 -8.83
CA GLY A 195 2.29 9.40 -9.23
C GLY A 195 1.34 8.35 -8.63
N PHE A 196 0.88 8.55 -7.41
CA PHE A 196 -0.10 7.66 -6.78
C PHE A 196 -1.51 7.88 -7.33
N ARG A 197 -1.86 9.10 -7.79
CA ARG A 197 -3.12 9.36 -8.51
C ARG A 197 -3.13 8.64 -9.85
N ASP A 198 -2.07 8.77 -10.64
CA ASP A 198 -1.90 8.06 -11.90
C ASP A 198 -1.99 6.54 -11.71
N THR A 199 -1.46 6.02 -10.58
CA THR A 199 -1.63 4.61 -10.21
C THR A 199 -3.09 4.24 -9.94
N ALA A 200 -3.84 5.08 -9.22
CA ALA A 200 -5.28 4.88 -8.98
C ALA A 200 -6.12 4.97 -10.25
N GLU A 201 -5.77 5.85 -11.20
CA GLU A 201 -6.41 5.96 -12.51
C GLU A 201 -6.13 4.71 -13.37
N LYS A 202 -4.89 4.22 -13.38
CA LYS A 202 -4.49 2.98 -14.08
C LYS A 202 -5.13 1.71 -13.51
N LEU A 203 -5.37 1.69 -12.20
CA LEU A 203 -6.13 0.62 -11.53
C LEU A 203 -7.59 0.55 -12.00
N GLY A 204 -8.17 1.68 -12.40
CA GLY A 204 -9.55 1.79 -12.85
C GLY A 204 -10.58 1.52 -11.74
N GLY A 205 -11.81 1.12 -12.12
CA GLY A 205 -12.88 0.78 -11.17
C GLY A 205 -13.27 1.92 -10.23
N ASP A 206 -13.49 1.58 -8.96
CA ASP A 206 -13.80 2.53 -7.88
C ASP A 206 -12.55 3.05 -7.14
N ALA A 207 -11.34 2.64 -7.53
CA ALA A 207 -10.11 3.13 -6.92
C ALA A 207 -9.95 4.65 -7.10
N ILE A 208 -10.28 5.20 -8.26
CA ILE A 208 -10.23 6.66 -8.44
C ILE A 208 -11.26 7.38 -7.56
N LYS A 209 -12.45 6.81 -7.37
CA LYS A 209 -13.47 7.36 -6.47
C LYS A 209 -13.00 7.34 -5.01
N GLY A 210 -12.41 6.23 -4.56
CA GLY A 210 -11.83 6.12 -3.23
C GLY A 210 -10.63 7.06 -3.01
N TYR A 211 -9.80 7.22 -4.03
CA TYR A 211 -8.70 8.17 -4.04
C TYR A 211 -9.21 9.60 -3.87
N ASP A 212 -10.19 9.99 -4.70
CA ASP A 212 -10.81 11.31 -4.65
C ASP A 212 -11.57 11.52 -3.33
N GLN A 213 -12.19 10.51 -2.71
CA GLN A 213 -12.82 10.65 -1.39
C GLN A 213 -11.84 11.15 -0.32
N ILE A 214 -10.56 10.74 -0.39
CA ILE A 214 -9.50 11.24 0.50
C ILE A 214 -8.94 12.56 -0.04
N LEU A 215 -8.67 12.63 -1.33
CA LEU A 215 -7.98 13.74 -1.99
C LEU A 215 -8.87 14.42 -3.03
N ASN A 216 -9.88 15.17 -2.57
CA ASN A 216 -10.71 16.04 -3.41
C ASN A 216 -10.67 17.50 -2.96
N GLU A 217 -11.35 18.36 -3.74
CA GLU A 217 -11.44 19.79 -3.46
C GLU A 217 -12.10 20.14 -2.11
N LYS A 218 -12.99 19.28 -1.59
CA LYS A 218 -13.66 19.44 -0.29
C LYS A 218 -12.82 18.89 0.88
N THR A 219 -12.05 17.82 0.68
CA THR A 219 -11.22 17.16 1.71
C THR A 219 -9.79 17.70 1.79
N ALA A 220 -9.36 18.60 0.89
CA ALA A 220 -8.06 19.31 0.86
C ALA A 220 -7.81 20.24 2.09
N GLY A 221 -8.04 19.69 3.28
CA GLY A 221 -7.79 20.20 4.61
C GLY A 221 -8.96 19.98 5.58
N ILE A 222 -9.65 18.86 5.41
CA ILE A 222 -9.87 17.98 6.56
C ILE A 222 -8.47 17.47 6.91
N ALA A 223 -8.04 17.60 8.15
CA ALA A 223 -6.75 17.02 8.55
C ALA A 223 -6.87 15.51 8.31
N ILE A 224 -6.08 14.99 7.37
CA ILE A 224 -6.03 13.56 7.12
C ILE A 224 -5.10 13.01 8.21
N ALA A 225 -5.65 12.85 9.41
CA ALA A 225 -5.14 11.83 10.32
C ALA A 225 -5.49 10.51 9.66
N THR A 226 -4.66 10.06 8.72
CA THR A 226 -4.71 8.66 8.29
C THR A 226 -4.26 7.85 9.49
N ALA A 227 -5.21 7.55 10.38
CA ALA A 227 -5.12 6.42 11.27
C ALA A 227 -4.84 5.22 10.38
N SER A 228 -3.65 4.67 10.52
CA SER A 228 -3.21 3.42 9.91
C SER A 228 -4.11 2.27 10.36
N ILE A 229 -5.33 2.11 9.82
CA ILE A 229 -6.16 0.94 10.14
C ILE A 229 -7.01 0.52 8.94
N LEU A 230 -6.57 -0.51 8.22
CA LEU A 230 -7.24 -1.82 8.14
C LEU A 230 -6.47 -2.80 7.25
N LEU A 231 -5.26 -3.19 7.69
CA LEU A 231 -4.73 -4.52 7.39
C LEU A 231 -4.87 -5.33 8.68
N THR A 232 -5.90 -6.17 8.68
CA THR A 232 -6.05 -7.40 9.46
C THR A 232 -5.66 -7.35 10.94
N LYS A 233 -6.69 -7.53 11.78
CA LYS A 233 -6.57 -8.10 13.13
C LYS A 233 -5.83 -9.45 13.05
N ARG A 234 -4.49 -9.45 13.06
CA ARG A 234 -3.60 -10.60 13.25
C ARG A 234 -2.17 -10.10 13.47
N SER A 235 -1.55 -10.64 14.52
CA SER A 235 -0.11 -10.60 14.88
C SER A 235 0.42 -9.32 15.55
N ASN A 236 1.01 -9.53 16.72
CA ASN A 236 1.72 -8.57 17.56
C ASN A 236 2.87 -7.89 16.80
N VAL A 237 2.67 -6.66 16.35
CA VAL A 237 3.73 -5.72 16.02
C VAL A 237 3.31 -4.33 16.52
N ASP A 238 3.93 -3.88 17.61
CA ASP A 238 3.79 -2.52 18.15
C ASP A 238 4.59 -1.52 17.31
N THR A 239 4.07 -1.16 16.14
CA THR A 239 4.57 0.00 15.38
C THR A 239 3.42 0.87 14.91
N TYR A 240 2.84 1.62 15.84
CA TYR A 240 2.03 2.80 15.52
C TYR A 240 2.98 3.96 15.22
N THR A 241 3.24 4.24 13.95
CA THR A 241 3.71 5.56 13.55
C THR A 241 2.49 6.44 13.31
N GLU A 242 2.15 7.29 14.28
CA GLU A 242 1.15 8.35 14.08
C GLU A 242 1.65 9.28 12.96
N ILE A 243 0.96 9.25 11.80
CA ILE A 243 1.30 10.08 10.67
C ILE A 243 0.81 11.50 10.95
N ASN A 244 1.75 12.35 11.34
CA ASN A 244 1.58 13.76 11.66
C ASN A 244 1.82 14.63 10.41
N SER A 245 0.99 14.47 9.38
CA SER A 245 1.06 15.26 8.13
C SER A 245 -0.30 15.86 7.74
N TYR A 246 -0.30 17.07 7.19
CA TYR A 246 -1.49 17.80 6.72
C TYR A 246 -1.36 18.20 5.27
N LEU A 247 -2.37 17.86 4.48
CA LEU A 247 -2.46 18.26 3.09
C LEU A 247 -3.34 19.51 2.93
N GLY A 248 -2.70 20.64 2.65
CA GLY A 248 -3.36 21.91 2.43
C GLY A 248 -3.39 22.36 0.97
N LYS A 249 -4.14 23.42 0.67
CA LYS A 249 -4.24 24.04 -0.67
C LYS A 249 -3.64 25.45 -0.66
N LEU A 250 -2.75 25.72 -1.61
CA LEU A 250 -2.19 27.05 -1.87
C LEU A 250 -2.30 27.37 -3.37
N ARG A 251 -3.08 28.40 -3.72
CA ARG A 251 -3.31 28.84 -5.12
C ARG A 251 -3.71 27.68 -6.06
N GLY A 252 -4.63 26.82 -5.62
CA GLY A 252 -5.08 25.68 -6.42
C GLY A 252 -4.24 24.40 -6.24
N GLN A 253 -2.97 24.53 -5.88
CA GLN A 253 -2.05 23.40 -5.73
C GLN A 253 -2.10 22.78 -4.33
N GLN A 254 -2.02 21.45 -4.27
CA GLN A 254 -1.90 20.72 -3.00
C GLN A 254 -0.47 20.84 -2.45
N LYS A 255 -0.35 21.05 -1.14
CA LYS A 255 0.93 21.18 -0.41
C LYS A 255 0.88 20.33 0.84
N LEU A 256 1.76 19.33 0.89
CA LEU A 256 1.94 18.48 2.04
C LEU A 256 2.80 19.18 3.09
N LEU A 257 2.33 19.19 4.33
CA LEU A 257 3.02 19.72 5.49
C LEU A 257 3.27 18.56 6.45
N ASP A 258 4.53 18.33 6.82
CA ASP A 258 4.91 17.27 7.77
C ASP A 258 5.15 17.83 9.16
N SER A 259 5.28 16.95 10.15
CA SER A 259 5.56 17.29 11.54
C SER A 259 4.51 18.24 12.13
N ILE A 260 3.26 17.82 12.07
CA ILE A 260 2.12 18.57 12.59
C ILE A 260 1.27 17.69 13.51
N ASP A 261 0.80 18.25 14.62
CA ASP A 261 -0.11 17.53 15.50
C ASP A 261 -1.55 17.76 15.02
N ILE A 262 -2.33 16.69 14.87
CA ILE A 262 -3.75 16.78 14.54
C ILE A 262 -4.55 16.49 15.80
N ILE A 263 -5.26 17.50 16.30
CA ILE A 263 -6.19 17.34 17.41
C ILE A 263 -7.62 17.61 16.96
N GLU A 264 -8.59 16.92 17.55
CA GLU A 264 -10.00 17.29 17.39
C GLU A 264 -10.33 18.42 18.37
N ILE A 265 -10.86 19.54 17.86
CA ILE A 265 -11.30 20.67 18.68
C ILE A 265 -12.78 20.94 18.46
N ILE A 266 -13.41 21.49 19.49
CA ILE A 266 -14.71 22.14 19.38
C ILE A 266 -14.42 23.62 19.08
N TYR A 267 -14.52 24.01 17.80
CA TYR A 267 -14.26 25.38 17.39
C TYR A 267 -15.44 26.28 17.77
N ILE A 268 -15.21 27.28 18.64
CA ILE A 268 -16.21 28.25 19.10
C ILE A 268 -15.75 29.66 18.74
N LYS A 269 -16.50 30.32 17.85
CA LYS A 269 -16.10 31.64 17.36
C LYS A 269 -16.23 32.71 18.46
N ARG A 270 -15.09 33.33 18.80
CA ARG A 270 -14.97 34.41 19.78
C ARG A 270 -15.67 35.69 19.31
N PRO A 271 -16.29 36.48 20.21
CA PRO A 271 -16.76 37.82 19.89
C PRO A 271 -15.66 38.72 19.31
N SER A 272 -16.00 39.52 18.30
CA SER A 272 -15.02 40.35 17.58
C SER A 272 -14.29 41.36 18.47
N LYS A 273 -14.92 41.84 19.55
CA LYS A 273 -14.31 42.77 20.51
C LYS A 273 -13.14 42.14 21.26
N ASP A 274 -13.33 40.93 21.77
CA ASP A 274 -12.31 40.22 22.56
C ASP A 274 -11.14 39.81 21.66
N LEU A 275 -11.46 39.38 20.45
CA LEU A 275 -10.49 39.08 19.42
C LEU A 275 -9.63 40.31 19.06
N ALA A 276 -10.25 41.48 18.90
CA ALA A 276 -9.53 42.72 18.62
C ALA A 276 -8.59 43.11 19.78
N ASN A 277 -9.02 42.89 21.03
CA ASN A 277 -8.19 43.14 22.21
C ASN A 277 -6.95 42.23 22.24
N LEU A 278 -7.12 40.93 22.01
CA LEU A 278 -6.00 39.99 21.95
C LEU A 278 -5.05 40.29 20.80
N ARG A 279 -5.55 40.66 19.62
CA ARG A 279 -4.73 41.08 18.48
C ARG A 279 -3.95 42.35 18.78
N LYS A 280 -4.54 43.31 19.50
CA LYS A 280 -3.86 44.54 19.93
C LYS A 280 -2.74 44.23 20.91
N GLU A 281 -2.99 43.39 21.90
CA GLU A 281 -1.97 42.94 22.85
C GLU A 281 -0.81 42.20 22.14
N PHE A 282 -1.16 41.30 21.23
CA PHE A 282 -0.21 40.53 20.44
C PHE A 282 0.76 41.43 19.67
N ASN A 283 0.20 42.39 18.93
CA ASN A 283 0.95 43.33 18.11
C ASN A 283 1.78 44.32 18.94
N LYS A 284 1.32 44.67 20.15
CA LYS A 284 2.00 45.62 21.02
C LYS A 284 3.27 45.03 21.62
N ASN A 285 3.16 43.86 22.26
CA ASN A 285 4.24 43.34 23.12
C ASN A 285 4.55 41.86 22.89
N VAL A 286 3.53 41.01 22.75
CA VAL A 286 3.71 39.54 22.80
C VAL A 286 4.58 39.06 21.65
N ARG A 287 4.30 39.49 20.41
CA ARG A 287 5.07 39.10 19.23
C ARG A 287 6.54 39.46 19.36
N LYS A 288 6.82 40.68 19.85
CA LYS A 288 8.19 41.18 20.10
C LYS A 288 8.89 40.33 21.16
N ASN A 289 8.22 40.08 22.29
CA ASN A 289 8.80 39.32 23.41
C ASN A 289 9.08 37.86 23.02
N PHE A 290 8.18 37.23 22.27
CA PHE A 290 8.36 35.89 21.72
C PHE A 290 9.62 35.80 20.85
N LEU A 291 9.79 36.72 19.89
CA LEU A 291 10.96 36.74 19.00
C LEU A 291 12.27 36.95 19.76
N ILE A 292 12.28 37.86 20.75
CA ILE A 292 13.46 38.11 21.59
C ILE A 292 13.84 36.86 22.40
N LYS A 293 12.84 36.16 22.96
CA LYS A 293 13.06 34.91 23.70
C LYS A 293 13.59 33.81 22.78
N LEU A 294 12.97 33.65 21.60
CA LEU A 294 13.32 32.63 20.63
C LEU A 294 14.73 32.83 20.06
N ALA A 295 15.16 34.08 19.85
CA ALA A 295 16.50 34.40 19.34
C ALA A 295 17.67 33.97 20.26
N LYS A 296 17.37 33.56 21.50
CA LYS A 296 18.35 33.06 22.47
C LYS A 296 18.49 31.53 22.45
N THR A 297 17.66 30.82 21.69
CA THR A 297 17.72 29.36 21.63
C THR A 297 18.84 28.88 20.70
N SER A 298 19.34 27.67 20.96
CA SER A 298 20.26 26.98 20.05
C SER A 298 19.62 26.71 18.70
N GLU A 299 18.32 26.37 18.68
CA GLU A 299 17.54 26.14 17.45
C GLU A 299 17.54 27.36 16.54
N ALA A 300 17.27 28.56 17.06
CA ALA A 300 17.31 29.79 16.28
C ALA A 300 18.72 30.08 15.76
N SER A 301 19.74 29.85 16.61
CA SER A 301 21.15 30.09 16.26
C SER A 301 21.65 29.16 15.14
N GLY A 302 21.15 27.92 15.09
CA GLY A 302 21.47 26.99 14.01
C GLY A 302 20.74 27.29 12.70
N ARG A 303 19.61 28.00 12.74
CA ARG A 303 18.71 28.18 11.59
C ARG A 303 18.86 29.52 10.87
N PHE A 304 19.08 30.59 11.62
CA PHE A 304 19.07 31.95 11.09
C PHE A 304 20.49 32.50 11.00
N ASN A 305 20.75 33.28 9.96
CA ASN A 305 22.00 34.02 9.85
C ASN A 305 22.09 35.13 10.93
N ALA A 306 23.27 35.73 11.07
CA ALA A 306 23.53 36.76 12.07
C ALA A 306 22.60 37.98 11.94
N GLU A 307 22.24 38.38 10.71
CA GLU A 307 21.36 39.53 10.48
C GLU A 307 19.93 39.26 10.96
N ASP A 308 19.38 38.10 10.62
CA ASP A 308 18.06 37.66 11.06
C ASP A 308 17.99 37.47 12.58
N LEU A 309 19.04 36.91 13.20
CA LEU A 309 19.14 36.84 14.65
C LEU A 309 19.17 38.22 15.32
N LEU A 310 19.86 39.19 14.72
CA LEU A 310 19.84 40.58 15.20
C LEU A 310 18.45 41.22 15.05
N ARG A 311 17.72 40.94 13.97
CA ARG A 311 16.33 41.38 13.79
C ARG A 311 15.45 40.80 14.89
N MET A 312 15.53 39.50 15.14
CA MET A 312 14.76 38.82 16.18
C MET A 312 15.06 39.35 17.59
N ARG A 313 16.34 39.61 17.92
CA ARG A 313 16.76 40.22 19.20
C ARG A 313 16.22 41.66 19.39
N LYS A 314 15.86 42.35 18.32
CA LYS A 314 15.16 43.65 18.36
C LYS A 314 13.64 43.51 18.43
N GLY A 315 13.10 42.29 18.33
CA GLY A 315 11.67 42.01 18.31
C GLY A 315 11.05 42.02 16.92
N ASN A 316 11.87 42.02 15.86
CA ASN A 316 11.42 42.02 14.48
C ASN A 316 11.48 40.61 13.89
N VAL A 317 10.55 40.31 12.99
CA VAL A 317 10.45 39.00 12.34
C VAL A 317 11.61 38.85 11.33
N PRO A 318 12.26 37.68 11.25
CA PRO A 318 13.30 37.42 10.25
C PRO A 318 12.70 37.35 8.83
N LEU A 319 13.56 37.49 7.81
CA LEU A 319 13.11 37.54 6.42
C LEU A 319 12.36 36.26 6.03
N ASN A 320 11.22 36.38 5.35
CA ASN A 320 10.35 35.29 4.91
C ASN A 320 9.65 34.48 6.02
N TYR A 321 9.62 34.94 7.26
CA TYR A 321 8.87 34.30 8.34
C TYR A 321 7.71 35.17 8.85
N ASN A 322 6.85 34.58 9.68
CA ASN A 322 5.84 35.25 10.50
C ASN A 322 5.64 34.52 11.82
N VAL A 323 5.06 35.20 12.81
CA VAL A 323 4.63 34.56 14.06
C VAL A 323 3.18 34.14 13.91
N HIS A 324 2.91 32.85 14.09
CA HIS A 324 1.60 32.25 13.93
C HIS A 324 1.11 31.67 15.26
N HIS A 325 -0.20 31.76 15.50
CA HIS A 325 -0.83 31.10 16.64
C HIS A 325 -1.21 29.67 16.25
N LYS A 326 -0.79 28.69 17.05
CA LYS A 326 -1.09 27.25 16.87
C LYS A 326 -2.59 27.00 16.93
N LEU A 327 -3.26 27.53 17.97
CA LEU A 327 -4.70 27.68 18.09
C LEU A 327 -5.09 29.12 17.75
N SER A 328 -6.12 29.29 16.94
CA SER A 328 -6.52 30.61 16.44
C SER A 328 -6.96 31.53 17.58
N LEU A 329 -6.62 32.82 17.52
CA LEU A 329 -7.23 33.79 18.45
C LEU A 329 -8.75 33.90 18.27
N ASP A 330 -9.25 33.55 17.10
CA ASP A 330 -10.67 33.56 16.76
C ASP A 330 -11.45 32.45 17.50
N ASP A 331 -10.76 31.46 18.08
CA ASP A 331 -11.33 30.34 18.85
C ASP A 331 -10.31 29.72 19.83
N GLY A 332 -10.57 29.80 21.13
CA GLY A 332 -9.82 29.08 22.19
C GLY A 332 -8.35 29.49 22.38
N GLY A 333 -7.66 29.99 21.35
CA GLY A 333 -6.26 30.37 21.38
C GLY A 333 -5.99 31.63 22.20
N THR A 334 -4.82 31.66 22.84
CA THR A 334 -4.36 32.75 23.72
C THR A 334 -3.06 33.36 23.17
N ASN A 335 -2.61 34.43 23.81
CA ASN A 335 -1.30 35.05 23.57
C ASN A 335 -0.16 34.38 24.36
N ASP A 336 -0.40 33.19 24.93
CA ASP A 336 0.64 32.44 25.63
C ASP A 336 1.74 32.04 24.66
N LEU A 337 3.00 32.11 25.11
CA LEU A 337 4.16 31.86 24.26
C LEU A 337 4.17 30.45 23.67
N GLU A 338 3.60 29.46 24.37
CA GLU A 338 3.48 28.07 23.90
C GLU A 338 2.51 27.92 22.73
N ASN A 339 1.52 28.82 22.63
CA ASN A 339 0.58 28.89 21.51
C ASN A 339 1.19 29.59 20.28
N LEU A 340 2.45 30.04 20.33
CA LEU A 340 3.09 30.72 19.23
C LEU A 340 4.12 29.82 18.54
N VAL A 341 4.27 30.01 17.24
CA VAL A 341 5.32 29.41 16.43
C VAL A 341 5.87 30.45 15.46
N LEU A 342 7.19 30.46 15.25
CA LEU A 342 7.79 31.20 14.15
C LEU A 342 7.75 30.34 12.89
N ILE A 343 7.04 30.76 11.86
CA ILE A 343 6.75 29.94 10.69
C ILE A 343 7.17 30.62 9.39
N GLU A 344 7.71 29.84 8.45
CA GLU A 344 8.04 30.34 7.12
C GLU A 344 6.77 30.71 6.32
N ASN A 345 6.82 31.82 5.59
CA ASN A 345 5.67 32.46 4.97
C ASN A 345 4.99 31.59 3.89
N GLU A 346 5.75 31.14 2.89
CA GLU A 346 5.25 30.27 1.83
C GLU A 346 6.09 28.98 1.77
N PRO A 347 5.46 27.79 1.66
CA PRO A 347 4.01 27.57 1.59
C PRO A 347 3.29 27.57 2.95
N TYR A 348 4.02 27.41 4.06
CA TYR A 348 3.47 26.92 5.33
C TYR A 348 2.46 27.87 5.99
N HIS A 349 2.87 29.11 6.31
CA HIS A 349 1.97 30.07 6.99
C HIS A 349 0.67 30.29 6.21
N LYS A 350 0.76 30.41 4.89
CA LYS A 350 -0.42 30.57 4.03
C LYS A 350 -1.34 29.34 4.06
N VAL A 351 -0.77 28.13 4.06
CA VAL A 351 -1.55 26.89 4.12
C VAL A 351 -2.34 26.78 5.44
N PHE A 352 -1.71 27.06 6.59
CA PHE A 352 -2.42 27.08 7.88
C PHE A 352 -3.47 28.20 7.92
N THR A 353 -3.16 29.40 7.43
CA THR A 353 -4.12 30.51 7.36
C THR A 353 -5.36 30.15 6.53
N ASN A 354 -5.17 29.47 5.39
CA ASN A 354 -6.27 29.00 4.55
C ASN A 354 -7.14 27.94 5.26
N MET A 355 -6.51 27.03 6.01
CA MET A 355 -7.22 26.05 6.85
C MET A 355 -8.13 26.76 7.85
N GLN A 356 -7.56 27.67 8.65
CA GLN A 356 -8.29 28.40 9.69
C GLN A 356 -9.46 29.19 9.09
N SER A 357 -9.21 29.90 7.99
CA SER A 357 -10.23 30.69 7.29
C SER A 357 -11.38 29.84 6.75
N ARG A 358 -11.09 28.63 6.25
CA ARG A 358 -12.12 27.70 5.77
C ARG A 358 -12.96 27.14 6.90
N ILE A 359 -12.33 26.78 8.02
CA ILE A 359 -13.04 26.26 9.20
C ILE A 359 -13.98 27.32 9.77
N ALA A 360 -13.49 28.56 9.94
CA ALA A 360 -14.26 29.67 10.49
C ALA A 360 -15.38 30.19 9.55
N LYS A 361 -15.35 29.80 8.27
CA LYS A 361 -16.30 30.28 7.26
C LYS A 361 -17.71 29.79 7.59
N GLY A 362 -18.64 30.75 7.74
CA GLY A 362 -20.06 30.47 7.98
C GLY A 362 -20.41 30.18 9.44
N ILE A 363 -19.44 30.15 10.37
CA ILE A 363 -19.71 30.01 11.81
C ILE A 363 -20.07 31.39 12.39
N LEU A 364 -21.21 31.49 13.05
CA LEU A 364 -21.64 32.69 13.78
C LEU A 364 -21.01 32.73 15.18
N VAL A 365 -20.98 33.92 15.79
CA VAL A 365 -20.43 34.08 17.15
C VAL A 365 -21.26 33.25 18.13
N GLY A 366 -20.60 32.40 18.92
CA GLY A 366 -21.25 31.49 19.86
C GLY A 366 -21.68 30.13 19.29
N GLU A 367 -21.62 29.95 17.97
CA GLU A 367 -21.79 28.62 17.38
C GLU A 367 -20.52 27.78 17.54
N SER A 368 -20.71 26.48 17.73
CA SER A 368 -19.63 25.50 17.87
C SER A 368 -19.59 24.52 16.70
N LYS A 369 -18.39 24.15 16.26
CA LYS A 369 -18.19 23.11 15.25
C LYS A 369 -17.06 22.18 15.64
N ILE A 370 -17.33 20.88 15.73
CA ILE A 370 -16.28 19.87 15.89
C ILE A 370 -15.50 19.76 14.58
N THR A 371 -14.19 19.92 14.65
CA THR A 371 -13.31 19.88 13.48
C THR A 371 -11.93 19.41 13.87
N PRO A 372 -11.25 18.63 13.01
CA PRO A 372 -9.83 18.40 13.17
C PRO A 372 -9.06 19.70 12.94
N TRP A 373 -7.99 19.91 13.72
CA TRP A 373 -7.16 21.10 13.70
C TRP A 373 -5.68 20.72 13.61
N ALA A 374 -5.03 21.18 12.52
CA ALA A 374 -3.61 20.94 12.31
C ALA A 374 -2.78 22.00 13.05
N ILE A 375 -1.87 21.54 13.91
CA ILE A 375 -0.99 22.37 14.71
C ILE A 375 0.45 22.20 14.22
N PRO A 376 1.15 23.27 13.82
CA PRO A 376 2.58 23.19 13.53
C PRO A 376 3.36 22.84 14.80
N SER A 377 4.19 21.79 14.72
CA SER A 377 5.03 21.36 15.85
C SER A 377 6.22 22.30 16.06
N GLY A 378 6.74 22.29 17.30
CA GLY A 378 7.95 23.03 17.68
C GLY A 378 7.74 24.54 17.90
N SER A 379 8.87 25.25 18.00
CA SER A 379 8.93 26.72 18.15
C SER A 379 9.26 27.43 16.84
N ILE A 380 9.93 26.74 15.90
CA ILE A 380 10.18 27.21 14.53
C ILE A 380 9.74 26.15 13.51
N TYR A 381 8.91 26.52 12.55
CA TYR A 381 8.32 25.63 11.56
C TYR A 381 8.68 26.05 10.11
N PRO A 382 8.96 25.09 9.19
CA PRO A 382 9.01 23.62 9.36
C PRO A 382 10.19 23.18 10.24
N PRO A 383 10.20 22.05 10.94
CA PRO A 383 11.39 21.62 11.69
C PRO A 383 12.59 21.39 10.77
N MET A 384 13.82 21.46 11.32
CA MET A 384 15.00 21.04 10.56
C MET A 384 14.88 19.56 10.19
N LYS A 385 15.13 19.22 8.93
CA LYS A 385 15.24 17.81 8.53
C LYS A 385 16.43 17.21 9.29
N ASN A 386 16.19 16.23 10.15
CA ASN A 386 17.27 15.35 10.60
C ASN A 386 17.84 14.70 9.35
N ILE A 387 19.05 15.11 8.95
CA ILE A 387 19.86 14.28 8.06
C ILE A 387 20.20 13.06 8.90
N MET A 388 19.36 12.02 8.85
CA MET A 388 19.80 10.70 9.25
C MET A 388 20.97 10.38 8.31
N GLU A 389 22.19 10.53 8.81
CA GLU A 389 23.34 9.92 8.17
C GLU A 389 23.02 8.43 7.97
N PRO A 390 23.24 7.86 6.77
CA PRO A 390 23.12 6.44 6.60
C PRO A 390 24.16 5.80 7.53
N THR A 391 23.68 5.12 8.57
CA THR A 391 24.51 4.25 9.40
C THR A 391 25.26 3.30 8.47
N LYS A 392 26.59 3.41 8.49
CA LYS A 392 27.54 2.57 7.77
C LYS A 392 27.39 1.10 8.08
#